data_AF-A0A970U2N5-F1
#
_entry.id   AF-A0A970U2N5-F1
#
_cell.length_a   1.000
_cell.length_b   1.000
_cell.length_c   1.000
_cell.angle_alpha   90.00
_cell.angle_beta   90.00
_cell.angle_gamma   90.00
#
_symmetry.space_group_name_H-M   'P 1'
#
loop_
_entity.id
_entity.type
_entity.pdbx_description
1 polymer ?
#
loop_
_entity_poly.entity_id
_entity_poly.type
_entity_poly.pdbx_seq_one_letter_code
_entity_poly.pdbx_strand_id
1 'polypeptide(L)'
;MKTFLRFAIVLFSLIAIYVLVSVLSCIIPNHKINENIERSAKRLKNQGDYPFAIIPKKAYQMDNFTDALILNQIHCIDNQHPYKSFVLPGHLVKWELSKSECLIYRIESLKEPNSFYPRYWHGSTFLFRPLFL
;
A
#
# COMPACT_ATOMS: atom_id res chain seq x y z
N MET A 1 -19.13 28.31 20.41
CA MET A 1 -19.85 27.66 19.28
C MET A 1 -19.20 27.87 17.91
N LYS A 2 -18.95 29.11 17.46
CA LYS A 2 -18.35 29.36 16.12
C LYS A 2 -17.01 28.65 15.89
N THR A 3 -16.12 28.64 16.88
CA THR A 3 -14.81 27.95 16.80
C THR A 3 -14.95 26.44 16.71
N PHE A 4 -15.83 25.84 17.52
CA PHE A 4 -16.14 24.41 17.46
C PHE A 4 -16.68 24.02 16.08
N LEU A 5 -17.63 24.79 15.55
CA LEU A 5 -18.18 24.54 14.21
C LEU A 5 -17.10 24.64 13.11
N ARG A 6 -16.18 25.61 13.21
CA ARG A 6 -15.04 25.71 12.29
C ARG A 6 -14.17 24.45 12.35
N PHE A 7 -13.81 23.97 13.54
CA PHE A 7 -13.01 22.75 13.67
C PHE A 7 -13.73 21.52 13.13
N ALA A 8 -15.04 21.39 13.39
CA ALA A 8 -15.84 20.31 12.85
C ALA A 8 -15.85 20.35 11.31
N ILE A 9 -16.09 21.52 10.70
CA ILE A 9 -16.05 21.70 9.25
C ILE A 9 -14.68 21.28 8.70
N VAL A 10 -13.59 21.79 9.28
CA VAL A 10 -12.23 21.46 8.84
C VAL A 10 -11.98 19.95 8.91
N LEU A 11 -12.35 19.31 10.03
CA LEU A 11 -12.16 17.86 10.21
C LEU A 11 -12.94 17.05 9.15
N PHE A 12 -14.21 17.35 8.95
CA PHE A 12 -15.03 16.63 7.97
C PHE A 12 -14.58 16.91 6.53
N SER A 13 -14.13 18.13 6.23
CA SER A 13 -13.52 18.45 4.94
C SER A 13 -12.24 17.66 4.69
N LEU A 14 -11.36 17.53 5.69
CA LEU A 14 -10.13 16.73 5.55
C LEU A 14 -10.43 15.25 5.34
N ILE A 15 -11.41 14.69 6.07
CA ILE A 15 -11.86 13.30 5.88
C ILE A 15 -12.42 13.12 4.46
N ALA A 16 -13.28 14.03 4.01
CA ALA A 16 -13.88 13.96 2.67
C ALA A 16 -12.80 14.04 1.56
N ILE A 17 -11.83 14.95 1.70
CA ILE A 17 -10.71 15.09 0.77
C ILE A 17 -9.86 13.81 0.75
N TYR A 18 -9.54 13.27 1.93
CA TYR A 18 -8.75 12.04 2.03
C TYR A 18 -9.46 10.85 1.37
N VAL A 19 -10.76 10.67 1.62
CA VAL A 19 -11.57 9.61 0.98
C VAL A 19 -11.60 9.81 -0.53
N LEU A 20 -11.84 11.05 -1.00
CA LEU A 20 -11.88 11.37 -2.42
C LEU A 20 -10.54 11.03 -3.11
N VAL A 21 -9.42 11.53 -2.57
CA VAL A 21 -8.08 11.26 -3.12
C VAL A 21 -7.77 9.77 -3.12
N SER A 22 -8.14 9.05 -2.05
CA SER A 22 -7.88 7.61 -1.95
C SER A 22 -8.70 6.80 -2.96
N VAL A 23 -9.97 7.14 -3.15
CA VAL A 23 -10.83 6.49 -4.17
C VAL A 23 -10.31 6.80 -5.57
N LEU A 24 -9.92 8.05 -5.86
CA LEU A 24 -9.31 8.43 -7.15
C LEU A 24 -8.03 7.64 -7.43
N SER A 25 -7.21 7.40 -6.41
CA SER A 25 -6.02 6.55 -6.52
C SER A 25 -6.36 5.10 -6.92
N CYS A 26 -7.43 4.54 -6.36
CA CYS A 26 -7.92 3.22 -6.74
C CYS A 26 -8.49 3.14 -8.17
N ILE A 27 -8.81 4.27 -8.82
CA ILE A 27 -9.27 4.31 -10.22
C ILE A 27 -8.08 4.20 -11.20
N ILE A 28 -6.87 4.56 -10.77
CA ILE A 28 -5.66 4.44 -11.61
C ILE A 28 -5.54 2.98 -12.10
N PRO A 29 -5.54 2.70 -13.41
CA PRO A 29 -5.50 1.33 -13.90
C PRO A 29 -4.24 0.58 -13.45
N ASN A 30 -4.40 -0.63 -12.92
CA ASN A 30 -3.28 -1.47 -12.44
C ASN A 30 -2.19 -1.65 -13.51
N HIS A 31 -2.56 -1.82 -14.78
CA HIS A 31 -1.59 -2.00 -15.87
C HIS A 31 -0.60 -0.84 -16.02
N LYS A 32 -0.93 0.38 -15.57
CA LYS A 32 -0.03 1.54 -15.61
C LYS A 32 1.05 1.52 -14.54
N ILE A 33 0.84 0.78 -13.46
CA ILE A 33 1.74 0.79 -12.29
C ILE A 33 2.43 -0.55 -12.05
N ASN A 34 1.89 -1.64 -12.60
CA ASN A 34 2.36 -3.00 -12.32
C ASN A 34 3.84 -3.20 -12.71
N GLU A 35 4.30 -2.61 -13.81
CA GLU A 35 5.70 -2.73 -14.24
C GLU A 35 6.66 -2.13 -13.20
N ASN A 36 6.34 -0.93 -12.70
CA ASN A 36 7.15 -0.27 -11.67
C ASN A 36 7.07 -1.00 -10.32
N ILE A 37 5.92 -1.57 -9.97
CA ILE A 37 5.76 -2.42 -8.78
C ILE A 37 6.60 -3.69 -8.92
N GLU A 38 6.58 -4.35 -10.07
CA GLU A 38 7.35 -5.57 -10.31
C GLU A 38 8.85 -5.32 -10.22
N ARG A 39 9.35 -4.23 -10.81
CA ARG A 39 10.75 -3.83 -10.68
C ARG A 39 11.13 -3.59 -9.21
N SER A 40 10.25 -2.95 -8.45
CA SER A 40 10.46 -2.69 -7.02
C SER A 40 10.43 -3.99 -6.21
N ALA A 41 9.50 -4.89 -6.49
CA ALA A 41 9.36 -6.18 -5.82
C ALA A 41 10.63 -7.04 -5.98
N LYS A 42 11.19 -7.10 -7.19
CA LYS A 42 12.45 -7.83 -7.45
C LYS A 42 13.59 -7.27 -6.59
N ARG A 43 13.68 -5.94 -6.45
CA ARG A 43 14.67 -5.29 -5.60
C ARG A 43 14.46 -5.60 -4.12
N LEU A 44 13.24 -5.50 -3.63
CA LEU A 44 12.90 -5.79 -2.23
C LEU A 44 13.22 -7.25 -1.88
N LYS A 45 12.86 -8.20 -2.74
CA LYS A 45 13.20 -9.63 -2.54
C LYS A 45 14.71 -9.85 -2.46
N ASN A 46 15.48 -9.23 -3.36
CA ASN A 46 16.94 -9.39 -3.37
C ASN A 46 17.61 -8.77 -2.13
N GLN A 47 17.03 -7.72 -1.57
CA GLN A 47 17.54 -7.06 -0.38
C GLN A 47 17.08 -7.74 0.93
N GLY A 48 15.96 -8.44 0.90
CA GLY A 48 15.28 -8.97 2.09
C GLY A 48 14.43 -7.90 2.80
N ASP A 49 13.76 -8.32 3.87
CA ASP A 49 12.76 -7.53 4.59
C ASP A 49 13.36 -6.41 5.47
N TYR A 50 14.58 -6.59 5.98
CA TYR A 50 15.21 -5.61 6.88
C TYR A 50 16.71 -5.39 6.57
N PRO A 51 17.04 -4.92 5.36
CA PRO A 51 18.42 -4.68 4.95
C PRO A 51 19.01 -3.44 5.64
N PHE A 52 20.33 -3.41 5.70
CA PHE A 52 21.07 -2.18 5.95
C PHE A 52 21.49 -1.58 4.61
N ALA A 53 21.36 -0.25 4.47
CA ALA A 53 21.83 0.44 3.27
C ALA A 53 23.35 0.61 3.30
N ILE A 54 23.85 1.71 3.89
CA ILE A 54 25.29 2.01 3.97
C ILE A 54 25.81 1.80 5.40
N ILE A 55 25.03 2.21 6.40
CA ILE A 55 25.42 2.16 7.81
C ILE A 55 24.77 0.93 8.46
N PRO A 56 25.56 -0.05 8.95
CA PRO A 56 25.03 -1.27 9.58
C PRO A 56 24.63 -1.01 11.04
N LYS A 57 23.77 -0.01 11.27
CA LYS A 57 23.22 0.33 12.58
C LYS A 57 21.71 0.21 12.54
N LYS A 58 21.11 -0.38 13.57
CA LYS A 58 19.66 -0.63 13.65
C LYS A 58 18.80 0.60 13.36
N ALA A 59 19.25 1.80 13.75
CA ALA A 59 18.57 3.06 13.49
C ALA A 59 18.48 3.46 11.99
N TYR A 60 19.31 2.87 11.14
CA TYR A 60 19.35 3.09 9.69
C TYR A 60 18.89 1.84 8.91
N GLN A 61 18.32 0.85 9.60
CA GLN A 61 17.76 -0.33 8.95
C GLN A 61 16.53 0.09 8.14
N MET A 62 16.46 -0.36 6.90
CA MET A 62 15.28 -0.11 6.06
C MET A 62 14.16 -1.10 6.42
N ASP A 63 12.93 -0.67 6.24
CA ASP A 63 11.73 -1.47 6.51
C ASP A 63 11.08 -1.94 5.19
N ASN A 64 11.84 -2.76 4.45
CA ASN A 64 11.37 -3.37 3.21
C ASN A 64 10.16 -4.30 3.46
N PHE A 65 10.00 -4.81 4.68
CA PHE A 65 8.83 -5.57 5.12
C PHE A 65 7.56 -4.76 4.91
N THR A 66 7.52 -3.54 5.45
CA THR A 66 6.35 -2.66 5.34
C THR A 66 6.13 -2.21 3.91
N ASP A 67 7.21 -1.86 3.20
CA ASP A 67 7.14 -1.47 1.78
C ASP A 67 6.54 -2.61 0.93
N ALA A 68 7.00 -3.84 1.12
CA ALA A 68 6.49 -5.00 0.39
C ALA A 68 5.01 -5.28 0.70
N LEU A 69 4.61 -5.13 1.97
CA LEU A 69 3.23 -5.28 2.40
C LEU A 69 2.32 -4.22 1.76
N ILE A 70 2.74 -2.96 1.74
CA ILE A 70 1.99 -1.87 1.08
C ILE A 70 1.88 -2.13 -0.42
N LEU A 71 2.98 -2.49 -1.09
CA LEU A 71 2.95 -2.79 -2.52
C LEU A 71 2.07 -3.99 -2.85
N ASN A 72 2.02 -4.99 -1.98
CA ASN A 72 1.12 -6.14 -2.15
C ASN A 72 -0.34 -5.69 -2.10
N GLN A 73 -0.70 -4.80 -1.17
CA GLN A 73 -2.03 -4.18 -1.13
C GLN A 73 -2.32 -3.37 -2.38
N ILE A 74 -1.37 -2.54 -2.84
CA ILE A 74 -1.52 -1.75 -4.07
C ILE A 74 -1.82 -2.69 -5.25
N HIS A 75 -1.10 -3.81 -5.35
CA HIS A 75 -1.28 -4.82 -6.39
C HIS A 75 -2.58 -5.65 -6.23
N CYS A 76 -3.26 -5.57 -5.08
CA CYS A 76 -4.55 -6.20 -4.80
C CYS A 76 -5.75 -5.25 -4.98
N ILE A 77 -5.52 -3.98 -5.34
CA ILE A 77 -6.62 -3.03 -5.60
C ILE A 77 -7.41 -3.49 -6.84
N ASP A 78 -8.72 -3.53 -6.68
CA ASP A 78 -9.68 -3.81 -7.73
C ASP A 78 -10.19 -2.48 -8.31
N ASN A 79 -9.76 -2.17 -9.53
CA ASN A 79 -10.17 -0.96 -10.23
C ASN A 79 -11.68 -0.90 -10.52
N GLN A 80 -12.40 -2.04 -10.52
CA GLN A 80 -13.85 -2.09 -10.74
C GLN A 80 -14.64 -1.68 -9.48
N HIS A 81 -14.06 -1.88 -8.30
CA HIS A 81 -14.68 -1.57 -7.01
C HIS A 81 -13.78 -0.67 -6.14
N PRO A 82 -13.43 0.55 -6.61
CA PRO A 82 -12.37 1.37 -6.01
C PRO A 82 -12.67 1.78 -4.56
N TYR A 83 -13.94 2.04 -4.22
CA TYR A 83 -14.35 2.33 -2.85
C TYR A 83 -14.18 1.11 -1.93
N LYS A 84 -14.53 -0.09 -2.39
CA LYS A 84 -14.35 -1.32 -1.61
C LYS A 84 -12.87 -1.60 -1.39
N SER A 85 -12.03 -1.44 -2.41
CA SER A 85 -10.57 -1.60 -2.28
C SER A 85 -9.94 -0.58 -1.34
N PHE A 86 -10.49 0.64 -1.29
CA PHE A 86 -10.07 1.65 -0.32
C PHE A 86 -10.42 1.26 1.12
N VAL A 87 -11.67 0.86 1.38
CA VAL A 87 -12.14 0.56 2.74
C VAL A 87 -11.56 -0.75 3.27
N LEU A 88 -11.38 -1.75 2.39
CA LEU A 88 -10.94 -3.10 2.75
C LEU A 88 -9.72 -3.50 1.90
N PRO A 89 -8.52 -2.96 2.19
CA PRO A 89 -7.32 -3.30 1.46
C PRO A 89 -6.94 -4.77 1.72
N GLY A 90 -7.14 -5.59 0.70
CA GLY A 90 -6.70 -6.97 0.67
C GLY A 90 -5.22 -7.08 0.35
N HIS A 91 -4.60 -8.18 0.77
CA HIS A 91 -3.26 -8.57 0.34
C HIS A 91 -3.16 -10.10 0.31
N LEU A 92 -2.20 -10.61 -0.43
CA LEU A 92 -1.93 -12.04 -0.52
C LEU A 92 -0.82 -12.43 0.46
N VAL A 93 -1.13 -13.36 1.35
CA VAL A 93 -0.20 -13.88 2.36
C VAL A 93 0.03 -15.37 2.17
N LYS A 94 1.28 -15.77 2.29
CA LYS A 94 1.69 -17.15 2.52
C LYS A 94 2.60 -17.16 3.75
N TRP A 95 2.18 -17.83 4.82
CA TRP A 95 2.80 -17.71 6.14
C TRP A 95 4.27 -18.15 6.20
N GLU A 96 4.67 -19.04 5.29
CA GLU A 96 6.05 -19.51 5.13
C GLU A 96 6.97 -18.51 4.41
N LEU A 97 6.43 -17.42 3.87
CA LEU A 97 7.17 -16.43 3.09
C LEU A 97 7.33 -15.11 3.86
N SER A 98 8.47 -14.46 3.65
CA SER A 98 8.69 -13.06 4.02
C SER A 98 7.71 -12.12 3.29
N LYS A 99 7.63 -10.84 3.67
CA LYS A 99 6.69 -9.91 3.00
C LYS A 99 7.13 -9.59 1.59
N SER A 100 8.43 -9.39 1.38
CA SER A 100 9.02 -9.24 0.04
C SER A 100 8.77 -10.46 -0.86
N GLU A 101 8.81 -11.68 -0.32
CA GLU A 101 8.46 -12.89 -1.05
C GLU A 101 6.95 -13.03 -1.30
N CYS A 102 6.10 -12.65 -0.33
CA CYS A 102 4.64 -12.60 -0.53
C CYS A 102 4.25 -11.65 -1.67
N LEU A 103 4.93 -10.50 -1.81
CA LEU A 103 4.72 -9.58 -2.92
C LEU A 103 5.05 -10.23 -4.27
N ILE A 104 6.19 -10.93 -4.36
CA ILE A 104 6.57 -11.67 -5.58
C ILE A 104 5.56 -12.79 -5.86
N TYR A 105 5.13 -13.53 -4.84
CA TYR A 105 4.09 -14.54 -4.97
C TYR A 105 2.76 -13.95 -5.48
N ARG A 106 2.39 -12.73 -5.07
CA ARG A 106 1.21 -12.02 -5.58
C ARG A 106 1.34 -11.68 -7.05
N ILE A 107 2.49 -11.18 -7.47
CA ILE A 107 2.75 -10.82 -8.87
C ILE A 107 2.71 -12.06 -9.77
N GLU A 108 3.32 -13.17 -9.34
CA GLU A 108 3.42 -14.39 -10.14
C GLU A 108 2.12 -15.21 -10.18
N SER A 109 1.40 -15.31 -9.06
CA SER A 109 0.24 -16.20 -8.97
C SER A 109 -1.08 -15.56 -9.42
N LEU A 110 -1.16 -14.22 -9.42
CA LEU A 110 -2.36 -13.43 -9.69
C LEU A 110 -3.59 -13.82 -8.86
N LYS A 111 -3.42 -14.58 -7.77
CA LYS A 111 -4.52 -15.02 -6.89
C LYS A 111 -5.16 -13.87 -6.13
N GLU A 112 -6.47 -13.95 -5.94
CA GLU A 112 -7.23 -13.04 -5.10
C GLU A 112 -6.62 -12.90 -3.69
N PRO A 113 -6.70 -11.70 -3.08
CA PRO A 113 -6.23 -11.50 -1.72
C PRO A 113 -6.93 -12.46 -0.75
N ASN A 114 -6.17 -13.08 0.15
CA ASN A 114 -6.67 -14.06 1.13
C ASN A 114 -6.66 -13.52 2.56
N SER A 115 -6.25 -12.27 2.75
CA SER A 115 -6.17 -11.63 4.05
C SER A 115 -6.42 -10.12 3.94
N PHE A 116 -7.00 -9.55 4.99
CA PHE A 116 -7.17 -8.12 5.15
C PHE A 116 -6.30 -7.66 6.31
N TYR A 117 -5.61 -6.53 6.12
CA TYR A 117 -4.75 -5.97 7.17
C TYR A 117 -5.06 -4.49 7.35
N PRO A 118 -6.18 -4.15 8.02
CA PRO A 118 -6.56 -2.77 8.28
C PRO A 118 -5.79 -2.22 9.49
N ARG A 119 -4.82 -1.35 9.25
CA ARG A 119 -4.05 -0.57 10.24
C ARG A 119 -4.12 0.92 9.90
N TYR A 120 -3.88 1.77 10.91
CA TYR A 120 -3.94 3.23 10.76
C TYR A 120 -2.96 3.78 9.72
N TRP A 121 -1.84 3.10 9.48
CA TRP A 121 -0.80 3.55 8.55
C TRP A 121 -1.03 3.13 7.10
N HIS A 122 -2.03 2.28 6.79
CA HIS A 122 -2.35 1.93 5.39
C HIS A 122 -2.98 3.06 4.60
N GLY A 123 -3.32 4.19 5.25
CA GLY A 123 -3.80 5.35 4.50
C GLY A 123 -2.76 5.89 3.51
N SER A 124 -1.47 5.67 3.77
CA SER A 124 -0.41 6.05 2.82
C SER A 124 -0.40 5.17 1.56
N THR A 125 -0.96 3.96 1.58
CA THR A 125 -1.04 3.06 0.41
C THR A 125 -1.63 3.77 -0.81
N PHE A 126 -2.71 4.54 -0.60
CA PHE A 126 -3.39 5.26 -1.68
C PHE A 126 -2.64 6.51 -2.12
N LEU A 127 -1.82 7.10 -1.25
CA LEU A 127 -0.94 8.22 -1.60
C LEU A 127 0.32 7.74 -2.33
N PHE A 128 0.79 6.51 -2.07
CA PHE A 128 1.96 5.94 -2.73
C PHE A 128 1.66 5.40 -4.12
N ARG A 129 0.45 4.85 -4.33
CA ARG A 129 0.07 4.24 -5.61
C ARG A 129 0.31 5.13 -6.85
N PRO A 130 -0.02 6.44 -6.86
CA PRO A 130 0.28 7.31 -8.01
C PRO A 130 1.78 7.49 -8.29
N LEU A 131 2.67 7.24 -7.31
CA LEU A 131 4.13 7.34 -7.49
C LEU A 131 4.70 6.20 -8.36
N PHE A 132 3.89 5.21 -8.70
CA PHE A 132 4.25 4.08 -9.55
C PHE A 132 3.74 4.22 -10.99
N LEU A 133 3.13 5.36 -11.36
CA LEU A 133 2.80 5.68 -12.75
C LEU A 133 4.04 5.77 -13.66
#